data_AF-A0A3N5CCS8-F1
#
_entry.id   AF-A0A3N5CCS8-F1
#
_cell.length_a   1.000
_cell.length_b   1.000
_cell.length_c   1.000
_cell.angle_alpha   90.00
_cell.angle_beta   90.00
_cell.angle_gamma   90.00
#
_symmetry.space_group_name_H-M   'P 1'
#
loop_
_entity.id
_entity.type
_entity.pdbx_description
1 polymer ?
#
loop_
_entity_poly.entity_id
_entity_poly.type
_entity_poly.pdbx_seq_one_letter_code
_entity_poly.pdbx_strand_id
1 'polypeptide(L)'
;PPTNPKTPNQTCKNVALITSRRFCQSQKSGVGFVSNKISDLRTWTCPGMEGGDYVNPLYHSPNYTENFTPEFRSFIDKHYNHSFEPLEILGYIYALLYSPNYRKRYEGFLKIDYPKILFTKNKDLFRALSLLGIELIGLHVLNQESLNYSFEKLKDATIGESCYKEAHDRIIKKPAYNEPEQRLYINHSAYFRGVSQEIYNYMIGGYGVLDKYLKSHKNEPCDFDHVTHIIKVIARTIEIQKMLGFLTSDLPHLKGNDSTALMQEILQNPPPPPI
;
A
#
# COMPACT_ATOMS: atom_id res chain seq x y z
N PRO A 1 24.80 3.89 -34.36
CA PRO A 1 25.23 4.80 -33.28
C PRO A 1 25.72 3.98 -32.07
N PRO A 2 26.94 4.22 -31.57
CA PRO A 2 27.56 3.30 -30.63
C PRO A 2 26.85 3.34 -29.28
N THR A 3 26.66 2.15 -28.73
CA THR A 3 26.12 1.85 -27.41
C THR A 3 26.80 2.65 -26.32
N ASN A 4 26.03 3.47 -25.61
CA ASN A 4 26.50 4.09 -24.38
C ASN A 4 26.83 2.98 -23.36
N PRO A 5 28.03 2.99 -22.75
CA PRO A 5 28.39 2.01 -21.74
C PRO A 5 27.52 2.23 -20.51
N LYS A 6 26.64 1.27 -20.20
CA LYS A 6 25.89 1.27 -18.94
C LYS A 6 26.91 1.20 -17.81
N THR A 7 26.93 2.23 -16.98
CA THR A 7 27.73 2.36 -15.76
C THR A 7 27.53 1.10 -14.90
N PRO A 8 28.58 0.32 -14.55
CA PRO A 8 28.39 -0.99 -13.91
C PRO A 8 27.92 -0.98 -12.45
N ASN A 9 27.65 0.18 -11.84
CA ASN A 9 27.50 0.29 -10.38
C ASN A 9 26.44 1.29 -9.90
N GLN A 10 25.41 1.59 -10.71
CA GLN A 10 24.21 2.22 -10.15
C GLN A 10 23.34 1.10 -9.59
N THR A 11 23.21 1.03 -8.26
CA THR A 11 22.24 0.14 -7.61
C THR A 11 20.85 0.60 -8.05
N CYS A 12 20.33 0.03 -9.14
CA CYS A 12 19.02 0.41 -9.63
C CYS A 12 17.97 0.00 -8.58
N LYS A 13 17.25 0.98 -8.04
CA LYS A 13 16.17 0.77 -7.07
C LYS A 13 15.04 0.00 -7.74
N ASN A 14 14.66 -1.16 -7.21
CA ASN A 14 13.59 -1.98 -7.76
C ASN A 14 12.49 -2.18 -6.71
N VAL A 15 11.28 -2.47 -7.18
CA VAL A 15 10.15 -2.85 -6.33
C VAL A 15 9.54 -4.12 -6.89
N ALA A 16 9.14 -5.03 -6.01
CA ALA A 16 8.46 -6.25 -6.39
C ALA A 16 7.05 -6.29 -5.83
N LEU A 17 6.09 -6.66 -6.67
CA LEU A 17 4.73 -6.97 -6.25
C LEU A 17 4.68 -8.43 -5.80
N ILE A 18 4.44 -8.61 -4.51
CA ILE A 18 4.24 -9.88 -3.86
C ILE A 18 2.74 -10.21 -3.91
N THR A 19 2.42 -11.38 -4.44
CA THR A 19 1.05 -11.90 -4.55
C THR A 19 0.96 -13.32 -4.03
N SER A 20 -0.26 -13.78 -3.77
CA SER A 20 -0.55 -15.18 -3.46
C SER A 20 -1.66 -15.68 -4.38
N ARG A 21 -1.71 -16.99 -4.56
CA ARG A 21 -2.75 -17.64 -5.37
C ARG A 21 -4.11 -17.70 -4.65
N ARG A 22 -4.17 -17.42 -3.34
CA ARG A 22 -5.42 -17.46 -2.55
C ARG A 22 -5.43 -16.42 -1.43
N PHE A 23 -6.39 -15.50 -1.46
CA PHE A 23 -6.60 -14.49 -0.43
C PHE A 23 -7.82 -14.80 0.44
N CYS A 24 -7.61 -15.55 1.54
CA CYS A 24 -8.69 -15.96 2.44
C CYS A 24 -9.33 -14.81 3.24
N GLN A 25 -8.62 -13.67 3.41
CA GLN A 25 -9.10 -12.48 4.11
C GLN A 25 -9.06 -11.20 3.24
N SER A 26 -9.44 -11.33 1.96
CA SER A 26 -9.40 -10.22 0.99
C SER A 26 -10.22 -8.99 1.38
N GLN A 27 -11.19 -9.08 2.31
CA GLN A 27 -11.93 -7.90 2.80
C GLN A 27 -11.16 -7.10 3.86
N LYS A 28 -10.31 -7.74 4.66
CA LYS A 28 -9.63 -7.10 5.81
C LYS A 28 -8.25 -6.55 5.46
N SER A 29 -7.69 -6.99 4.33
CA SER A 29 -6.37 -6.60 3.88
C SER A 29 -6.35 -6.43 2.35
N GLY A 30 -5.44 -5.60 1.82
CA GLY A 30 -5.17 -5.52 0.38
C GLY A 30 -4.85 -6.90 -0.21
N VAL A 31 -5.02 -7.12 -1.51
CA VAL A 31 -4.70 -8.43 -2.13
C VAL A 31 -3.36 -8.40 -2.87
N GLY A 32 -2.30 -8.18 -2.09
CA GLY A 32 -0.92 -8.07 -2.54
C GLY A 32 -0.15 -7.03 -1.73
N PHE A 33 1.18 -7.13 -1.74
CA PHE A 33 2.07 -6.18 -1.07
C PHE A 33 3.27 -5.87 -1.94
N VAL A 34 3.84 -4.68 -1.78
CA VAL A 34 5.10 -4.35 -2.46
C VAL A 34 6.28 -4.44 -1.50
N SER A 35 7.44 -4.77 -2.02
CA SER A 35 8.68 -4.72 -1.28
C SER A 35 9.82 -4.22 -2.16
N ASN A 36 10.67 -3.37 -1.60
CA ASN A 36 11.95 -2.97 -2.19
C ASN A 36 13.14 -3.75 -1.58
N LYS A 37 12.85 -4.83 -0.83
CA LYS A 37 13.84 -5.70 -0.19
C LYS A 37 13.57 -7.17 -0.56
N ILE A 38 14.58 -8.00 -0.35
CA ILE A 38 14.42 -9.46 -0.43
C ILE A 38 13.34 -9.86 0.58
N SER A 39 12.41 -10.67 0.11
CA SER A 39 11.20 -11.06 0.83
C SER A 39 11.23 -12.55 1.09
N ASP A 40 10.76 -12.96 2.26
CA ASP A 40 10.61 -14.37 2.61
C ASP A 40 9.54 -15.05 1.73
N LEU A 41 9.52 -16.38 1.67
CA LEU A 41 8.48 -17.13 0.96
C LEU A 41 7.08 -16.94 1.57
N ARG A 42 6.99 -16.51 2.83
CA ARG A 42 5.73 -16.34 3.58
C ARG A 42 5.65 -14.97 4.26
N THR A 43 5.81 -13.91 3.49
CA THR A 43 5.58 -12.53 3.96
C THR A 43 4.11 -12.24 4.27
N TRP A 44 3.20 -12.89 3.54
CA TRP A 44 1.77 -12.61 3.62
C TRP A 44 1.01 -13.84 4.11
N THR A 45 0.81 -13.95 5.42
CA THR A 45 0.14 -15.13 6.01
C THR A 45 -1.14 -14.75 6.73
N CYS A 46 -2.18 -15.56 6.51
CA CYS A 46 -3.34 -15.62 7.38
C CYS A 46 -3.70 -17.10 7.65
N PRO A 47 -4.42 -17.41 8.74
CA PRO A 47 -4.95 -18.75 8.95
C PRO A 47 -5.70 -19.25 7.70
N GLY A 48 -5.37 -20.46 7.26
CA GLY A 48 -5.96 -21.08 6.06
C GLY A 48 -5.28 -20.76 4.72
N MET A 49 -4.21 -19.95 4.67
CA MET A 49 -3.44 -19.79 3.43
C MET A 49 -2.52 -20.99 3.15
N GLU A 50 -2.74 -21.62 2.01
CA GLU A 50 -1.87 -22.65 1.44
C GLU A 50 -1.00 -22.08 0.31
N GLY A 51 0.23 -22.56 0.17
CA GLY A 51 1.17 -22.11 -0.87
C GLY A 51 2.01 -20.88 -0.50
N GLY A 52 3.15 -20.71 -1.16
CA GLY A 52 4.06 -19.59 -0.92
C GLY A 52 3.65 -18.31 -1.66
N ASP A 53 4.34 -17.23 -1.33
CA ASP A 53 4.24 -15.95 -2.02
C ASP A 53 4.95 -16.00 -3.39
N TYR A 54 4.42 -15.22 -4.33
CA TYR A 54 4.95 -15.04 -5.67
C TYR A 54 5.48 -13.62 -5.80
N VAL A 55 6.79 -13.51 -6.02
CA VAL A 55 7.50 -12.24 -6.14
C VAL A 55 7.59 -11.83 -7.61
N ASN A 56 6.97 -10.72 -7.96
CA ASN A 56 6.95 -10.18 -9.32
C ASN A 56 7.74 -8.86 -9.33
N PRO A 57 9.07 -8.89 -9.56
CA PRO A 57 9.88 -7.66 -9.63
C PRO A 57 9.41 -6.80 -10.81
N LEU A 58 9.48 -5.47 -10.67
CA LEU A 58 9.13 -4.56 -11.76
C LEU A 58 10.16 -4.60 -12.90
N TYR A 59 11.44 -4.78 -12.54
CA TYR A 59 12.54 -4.90 -13.50
C TYR A 59 13.35 -6.18 -13.28
N HIS A 60 13.85 -6.77 -14.36
CA HIS A 60 14.77 -7.92 -14.35
C HIS A 60 16.23 -7.47 -14.36
N SER A 61 17.03 -8.07 -13.49
CA SER A 61 18.50 -7.97 -13.51
C SER A 61 19.10 -8.96 -14.52
N PRO A 62 20.29 -8.66 -15.10
CA PRO A 62 21.14 -7.48 -14.85
C PRO A 62 20.80 -6.26 -15.74
N ASN A 63 19.99 -6.44 -16.78
CA ASN A 63 19.81 -5.42 -17.83
C ASN A 63 18.82 -4.31 -17.47
N TYR A 64 18.11 -4.45 -16.35
CA TYR A 64 17.09 -3.53 -15.87
C TYR A 64 15.96 -3.34 -16.90
N THR A 65 15.47 -4.47 -17.43
CA THR A 65 14.35 -4.52 -18.38
C THR A 65 13.06 -4.71 -17.62
N GLU A 66 11.99 -3.99 -17.99
CA GLU A 66 10.68 -4.16 -17.35
C GLU A 66 10.21 -5.64 -17.41
N ASN A 67 9.49 -6.08 -16.38
CA ASN A 67 8.93 -7.42 -16.26
C ASN A 67 7.49 -7.47 -16.79
N PHE A 68 7.28 -6.93 -17.99
CA PHE A 68 6.03 -7.04 -18.73
C PHE A 68 6.28 -7.85 -19.99
N THR A 69 5.36 -8.77 -20.31
CA THR A 69 5.48 -9.49 -21.58
C THR A 69 5.24 -8.52 -22.74
N PRO A 70 5.87 -8.72 -23.91
CA PRO A 70 5.64 -7.86 -25.07
C PRO A 70 4.16 -7.76 -25.48
N GLU A 71 3.39 -8.84 -25.30
CA GLU A 71 1.96 -8.88 -25.61
C GLU A 71 1.16 -7.98 -24.66
N PHE A 72 1.47 -8.03 -23.35
CA PHE A 72 0.82 -7.17 -22.37
C PHE A 72 1.19 -5.70 -22.57
N ARG A 73 2.46 -5.41 -22.86
CA ARG A 73 2.93 -4.06 -23.18
C ARG A 73 2.19 -3.50 -24.39
N SER A 74 2.13 -4.26 -25.48
CA SER A 74 1.41 -3.88 -26.70
C SER A 74 -0.09 -3.66 -26.45
N PHE A 75 -0.71 -4.50 -25.61
CA PHE A 75 -2.09 -4.33 -25.20
C PHE A 75 -2.31 -2.98 -24.49
N ILE A 76 -1.50 -2.63 -23.49
CA ILE A 76 -1.62 -1.38 -22.74
C ILE A 76 -1.42 -0.16 -23.66
N ASP A 77 -0.35 -0.18 -24.46
CA ASP A 77 0.00 0.94 -25.33
C ASP A 77 -1.09 1.22 -26.35
N LYS A 78 -1.65 0.16 -26.95
CA LYS A 78 -2.76 0.26 -27.90
C LYS A 78 -4.05 0.70 -27.22
N HIS A 79 -4.34 0.17 -26.03
CA HIS A 79 -5.59 0.44 -25.32
C HIS A 79 -5.72 1.92 -24.90
N TYR A 80 -4.60 2.56 -24.53
CA TYR A 80 -4.60 3.98 -24.14
C TYR A 80 -4.01 4.93 -25.20
N ASN A 81 -3.58 4.39 -26.34
CA ASN A 81 -2.80 5.11 -27.36
C ASN A 81 -1.66 5.94 -26.74
N HIS A 82 -0.94 5.33 -25.79
CA HIS A 82 0.07 5.99 -24.98
C HIS A 82 0.95 4.96 -24.25
N SER A 83 2.26 5.21 -24.25
CA SER A 83 3.22 4.38 -23.54
C SER A 83 3.44 4.91 -22.13
N PHE A 84 2.76 4.31 -21.15
CA PHE A 84 2.96 4.61 -19.73
C PHE A 84 4.27 4.02 -19.17
N GLU A 85 4.87 4.67 -18.20
CA GLU A 85 6.03 4.13 -17.50
C GLU A 85 5.66 2.86 -16.70
N PRO A 86 6.61 1.94 -16.46
CA PRO A 86 6.30 0.69 -15.78
C PRO A 86 5.72 0.88 -14.38
N LEU A 87 6.22 1.89 -13.66
CA LEU A 87 5.72 2.28 -12.35
C LEU A 87 4.26 2.78 -12.40
N GLU A 88 3.85 3.46 -13.47
CA GLU A 88 2.46 3.92 -13.61
C GLU A 88 1.50 2.73 -13.79
N ILE A 89 1.91 1.72 -14.57
CA ILE A 89 1.14 0.48 -14.74
C ILE A 89 1.07 -0.28 -13.43
N LEU A 90 2.20 -0.42 -12.72
CA LEU A 90 2.23 -1.06 -11.40
C LEU A 90 1.36 -0.31 -10.38
N GLY A 91 1.42 1.03 -10.37
CA GLY A 91 0.58 1.87 -9.54
C GLY A 91 -0.90 1.59 -9.78
N TYR A 92 -1.33 1.55 -11.04
CA TYR A 92 -2.73 1.23 -11.38
C TYR A 92 -3.15 -0.14 -10.87
N ILE A 93 -2.31 -1.17 -11.08
CA ILE A 93 -2.54 -2.52 -10.58
C ILE A 93 -2.69 -2.48 -9.05
N TYR A 94 -1.75 -1.84 -8.36
CA TYR A 94 -1.72 -1.78 -6.90
C TYR A 94 -2.93 -1.06 -6.31
N ALA A 95 -3.38 0.02 -6.94
CA ALA A 95 -4.59 0.74 -6.57
C ALA A 95 -5.83 -0.18 -6.62
N LEU A 96 -5.99 -1.00 -7.66
CA LEU A 96 -7.11 -1.95 -7.74
C LEU A 96 -7.00 -3.04 -6.66
N LEU A 97 -5.80 -3.56 -6.39
CA LEU A 97 -5.59 -4.55 -5.32
C LEU A 97 -5.90 -3.99 -3.92
N TYR A 98 -5.87 -2.67 -3.73
CA TYR A 98 -6.25 -1.99 -2.49
C TYR A 98 -7.68 -1.44 -2.49
N SER A 99 -8.35 -1.36 -3.63
CA SER A 99 -9.74 -0.90 -3.72
C SER A 99 -10.69 -1.81 -2.92
N PRO A 100 -11.50 -1.24 -1.99
CA PRO A 100 -12.49 -2.02 -1.24
C PRO A 100 -13.58 -2.60 -2.16
N ASN A 101 -14.01 -1.86 -3.18
CA ASN A 101 -15.04 -2.34 -4.11
C ASN A 101 -14.53 -3.47 -5.01
N TYR A 102 -13.27 -3.39 -5.46
CA TYR A 102 -12.64 -4.48 -6.20
C TYR A 102 -12.55 -5.74 -5.33
N ARG A 103 -12.00 -5.62 -4.12
CA ARG A 103 -11.84 -6.75 -3.19
C ARG A 103 -13.18 -7.39 -2.84
N LYS A 104 -14.22 -6.59 -2.56
CA LYS A 104 -15.58 -7.06 -2.27
C LYS A 104 -16.21 -7.77 -3.46
N ARG A 105 -16.15 -7.17 -4.64
CA ARG A 105 -16.79 -7.70 -5.85
C ARG A 105 -16.18 -9.03 -6.28
N TYR A 106 -14.85 -9.15 -6.21
CA TYR A 106 -14.12 -10.32 -6.71
C TYR A 106 -13.68 -11.28 -5.60
N GLU A 107 -14.22 -11.15 -4.38
CA GLU A 107 -13.82 -11.94 -3.20
C GLU A 107 -13.79 -13.44 -3.49
N GLY A 108 -14.85 -13.98 -4.10
CA GLY A 108 -14.93 -15.42 -4.40
C GLY A 108 -13.81 -15.88 -5.33
N PHE A 109 -13.45 -15.07 -6.32
CA PHE A 109 -12.36 -15.38 -7.26
C PHE A 109 -10.99 -15.23 -6.58
N LEU A 110 -10.79 -14.18 -5.79
CA LEU A 110 -9.55 -13.91 -5.05
C LEU A 110 -9.21 -15.01 -4.03
N LYS A 111 -10.20 -15.78 -3.55
CA LYS A 111 -9.99 -16.93 -2.67
C LYS A 111 -9.47 -18.18 -3.40
N ILE A 112 -9.58 -18.22 -4.73
CA ILE A 112 -9.34 -19.41 -5.54
C ILE A 112 -8.05 -19.29 -6.35
N ASP A 113 -7.82 -18.13 -6.97
CA ASP A 113 -6.71 -17.92 -7.91
C ASP A 113 -6.14 -16.50 -7.83
N TYR A 114 -5.10 -16.22 -8.63
CA TYR A 114 -4.46 -14.90 -8.68
C TYR A 114 -5.43 -13.76 -9.00
N PRO A 115 -5.22 -12.54 -8.45
CA PRO A 115 -5.99 -11.37 -8.79
C PRO A 115 -5.99 -11.09 -10.30
N LYS A 116 -7.17 -10.84 -10.87
CA LYS A 116 -7.33 -10.42 -12.27
C LYS A 116 -7.60 -8.93 -12.35
N ILE A 117 -6.81 -8.23 -13.13
CA ILE A 117 -6.87 -6.77 -13.23
C ILE A 117 -7.79 -6.34 -14.38
N LEU A 118 -8.71 -5.42 -14.10
CA LEU A 118 -9.54 -4.78 -15.12
C LEU A 118 -8.89 -3.46 -15.53
N PHE A 119 -8.81 -3.21 -16.83
CA PHE A 119 -8.31 -1.95 -17.36
C PHE A 119 -9.47 -1.07 -17.83
N THR A 120 -9.60 0.11 -17.22
CA THR A 120 -10.59 1.11 -17.61
C THR A 120 -10.35 1.59 -19.04
N LYS A 121 -11.40 1.99 -19.75
CA LYS A 121 -11.26 2.72 -21.04
C LYS A 121 -11.02 4.23 -20.84
N ASN A 122 -11.23 4.74 -19.62
CA ASN A 122 -11.03 6.13 -19.29
C ASN A 122 -9.56 6.36 -18.88
N LYS A 123 -8.80 7.01 -19.76
CA LYS A 123 -7.36 7.28 -19.54
C LYS A 123 -7.09 8.14 -18.30
N ASP A 124 -7.97 9.09 -17.99
CA ASP A 124 -7.81 9.95 -16.81
C ASP A 124 -8.09 9.18 -15.52
N LEU A 125 -9.08 8.27 -15.53
CA LEU A 125 -9.29 7.35 -14.42
C LEU A 125 -8.09 6.41 -14.22
N PHE A 126 -7.50 5.90 -15.32
CA PHE A 126 -6.27 5.11 -15.23
C PHE A 126 -5.16 5.89 -14.52
N ARG A 127 -4.92 7.14 -14.94
CA ARG A 127 -3.90 8.01 -14.34
C ARG A 127 -4.19 8.32 -12.88
N ALA A 128 -5.43 8.67 -12.53
CA ALA A 128 -5.80 8.96 -11.15
C ALA A 128 -5.60 7.73 -10.23
N LEU A 129 -6.05 6.55 -10.67
CA LEU A 129 -5.82 5.30 -9.94
C LEU A 129 -4.32 4.99 -9.85
N SER A 130 -3.57 5.21 -10.93
CA SER A 130 -2.12 5.01 -10.97
C SER A 130 -1.40 5.87 -9.93
N LEU A 131 -1.70 7.18 -9.86
CA LEU A 131 -1.09 8.08 -8.89
C LEU A 131 -1.39 7.67 -7.44
N LEU A 132 -2.65 7.32 -7.12
CA LEU A 132 -3.00 6.80 -5.79
C LEU A 132 -2.26 5.50 -5.46
N GLY A 133 -2.08 4.63 -6.46
CA GLY A 133 -1.31 3.40 -6.30
C GLY A 133 0.18 3.66 -6.09
N ILE A 134 0.77 4.64 -6.77
CA ILE A 134 2.16 5.06 -6.57
C ILE A 134 2.36 5.60 -5.15
N GLU A 135 1.41 6.41 -4.64
CA GLU A 135 1.42 6.88 -3.26
C GLU A 135 1.39 5.71 -2.27
N LEU A 136 0.50 4.73 -2.49
CA LEU A 136 0.44 3.49 -1.69
C LEU A 136 1.75 2.69 -1.75
N ILE A 137 2.38 2.58 -2.92
CA ILE A 137 3.67 1.89 -3.07
C ILE A 137 4.73 2.59 -2.22
N GLY A 138 4.84 3.92 -2.33
CA GLY A 138 5.79 4.72 -1.55
C GLY A 138 5.58 4.61 -0.05
N LEU A 139 4.33 4.63 0.40
CA LEU A 139 3.95 4.40 1.80
C LEU A 139 4.39 3.01 2.28
N HIS A 140 4.11 1.95 1.53
CA HIS A 140 4.35 0.58 1.96
C HIS A 140 5.82 0.15 1.87
N VAL A 141 6.63 0.80 1.05
CA VAL A 141 8.10 0.63 1.07
C VAL A 141 8.82 1.61 1.99
N LEU A 142 8.07 2.45 2.71
CA LEU A 142 8.58 3.46 3.64
C LEU A 142 9.59 4.43 2.98
N ASN A 143 9.33 4.83 1.74
CA ASN A 143 10.17 5.81 1.04
C ASN A 143 10.02 7.19 1.70
N GLN A 144 11.12 7.82 2.11
CA GLN A 144 11.08 9.06 2.89
C GLN A 144 10.39 10.23 2.17
N GLU A 145 10.61 10.41 0.86
CA GLU A 145 9.96 11.48 0.09
C GLU A 145 8.46 11.23 -0.02
N SER A 146 8.07 9.97 -0.26
CA SER A 146 6.67 9.57 -0.28
C SER A 146 6.01 9.74 1.09
N LEU A 147 6.70 9.43 2.20
CA LEU A 147 6.21 9.64 3.55
C LEU A 147 5.98 11.13 3.84
N ASN A 148 6.96 11.98 3.54
CA ASN A 148 6.84 13.43 3.74
C ASN A 148 5.62 13.99 3.00
N TYR A 149 5.52 13.71 1.70
CA TYR A 149 4.39 14.11 0.87
C TYR A 149 3.04 13.60 1.42
N SER A 150 2.99 12.33 1.82
CA SER A 150 1.76 11.67 2.24
C SER A 150 1.28 12.15 3.61
N PHE A 151 2.21 12.43 4.53
CA PHE A 151 1.88 12.88 5.88
C PHE A 151 1.39 14.33 5.91
N GLU A 152 1.87 15.19 5.00
CA GLU A 152 1.33 16.53 4.80
C GLU A 152 -0.14 16.51 4.32
N LYS A 153 -0.57 15.41 3.70
CA LYS A 153 -1.94 15.22 3.19
C LYS A 153 -2.91 14.59 4.19
N LEU A 154 -2.43 14.16 5.36
CA LEU A 154 -3.31 13.62 6.40
C LEU A 154 -4.31 14.69 6.85
N LYS A 155 -5.58 14.31 6.98
CA LYS A 155 -6.64 15.25 7.38
C LYS A 155 -6.54 15.68 8.85
N ASP A 156 -5.91 14.85 9.68
CA ASP A 156 -5.70 15.09 11.11
C ASP A 156 -4.21 14.98 11.43
N ALA A 157 -3.63 16.12 11.79
CA ALA A 157 -2.21 16.23 12.13
C ALA A 157 -1.84 15.51 13.43
N THR A 158 -2.82 15.23 14.30
CA THR A 158 -2.61 14.62 15.62
C THR A 158 -2.49 13.10 15.58
N ILE A 159 -2.74 12.49 14.41
CA ILE A 159 -2.66 11.04 14.20
C ILE A 159 -1.26 10.53 14.56
N GLY A 160 -1.22 9.62 15.52
CA GLY A 160 0.00 8.93 15.94
C GLY A 160 0.93 9.78 16.78
N GLU A 161 0.51 10.97 17.25
CA GLU A 161 1.34 11.72 18.17
C GLU A 161 1.54 10.96 19.48
N SER A 162 2.79 10.88 19.93
CA SER A 162 3.16 10.20 21.16
C SER A 162 2.97 11.11 22.39
N CYS A 163 2.46 10.54 23.47
CA CYS A 163 2.06 11.23 24.68
C CYS A 163 2.38 10.39 25.93
N TYR A 164 2.45 11.07 27.08
CA TYR A 164 2.60 10.43 28.40
C TYR A 164 1.50 10.93 29.33
N LYS A 165 1.04 10.07 30.24
CA LYS A 165 0.20 10.49 31.38
C LYS A 165 1.03 11.02 32.53
N GLU A 166 2.08 10.29 32.91
CA GLU A 166 2.85 10.54 34.13
C GLU A 166 4.35 10.40 33.86
N ALA A 167 4.83 9.17 33.74
CA ALA A 167 6.24 8.84 33.58
C ALA A 167 6.63 8.68 32.10
N HIS A 168 7.85 9.08 31.77
CA HIS A 168 8.48 8.88 30.46
C HIS A 168 9.02 7.45 30.29
N ASP A 169 8.17 6.45 30.56
CA ASP A 169 8.49 5.03 30.37
C ASP A 169 8.16 4.62 28.92
N ARG A 170 9.20 4.43 28.11
CA ARG A 170 9.07 3.98 26.71
C ARG A 170 9.11 2.45 26.56
N ILE A 171 9.14 1.68 27.64
CA ILE A 171 9.19 0.22 27.54
C ILE A 171 7.80 -0.33 27.21
N ILE A 172 7.71 -1.17 26.18
CA ILE A 172 6.47 -1.86 25.80
C ILE A 172 6.19 -2.97 26.82
N LYS A 173 5.04 -2.95 27.48
CA LYS A 173 4.72 -3.91 28.56
C LYS A 173 3.38 -4.60 28.35
N LYS A 174 2.31 -3.83 28.50
CA LYS A 174 0.91 -4.29 28.38
C LYS A 174 0.19 -3.35 27.42
N PRO A 175 0.39 -3.51 26.10
CA PRO A 175 -0.31 -2.71 25.12
C PRO A 175 -1.82 -2.82 25.30
N ALA A 176 -2.52 -1.71 25.12
CA ALA A 176 -3.97 -1.65 25.23
C ALA A 176 -4.52 -0.56 24.31
N TYR A 177 -5.66 -0.83 23.69
CA TYR A 177 -6.36 0.16 22.90
C TYR A 177 -7.56 0.71 23.67
N ASN A 178 -7.66 2.04 23.76
CA ASN A 178 -8.81 2.75 24.29
C ASN A 178 -9.55 3.39 23.12
N GLU A 179 -10.68 2.79 22.75
CA GLU A 179 -11.50 3.23 21.62
C GLU A 179 -12.19 4.58 21.87
N PRO A 180 -12.85 4.84 23.02
CA PRO A 180 -13.46 6.15 23.28
C PRO A 180 -12.50 7.34 23.18
N GLU A 181 -11.25 7.17 23.61
CA GLU A 181 -10.23 8.22 23.57
C GLU A 181 -9.35 8.16 22.31
N GLN A 182 -9.51 7.12 21.47
CA GLN A 182 -8.65 6.85 20.31
C GLN A 182 -7.15 6.81 20.67
N ARG A 183 -6.82 6.08 21.74
CA ARG A 183 -5.45 5.97 22.27
C ARG A 183 -4.92 4.55 22.20
N LEU A 184 -3.71 4.40 21.64
CA LEU A 184 -2.95 3.16 21.67
C LEU A 184 -1.87 3.24 22.74
N TYR A 185 -2.10 2.59 23.87
CA TYR A 185 -1.14 2.48 24.95
C TYR A 185 -0.10 1.41 24.65
N ILE A 186 1.16 1.68 24.97
CA ILE A 186 2.22 0.67 25.01
C ILE A 186 2.44 0.13 26.45
N ASN A 187 2.06 0.93 27.44
CA ASN A 187 2.05 0.63 28.88
C ASN A 187 1.02 1.54 29.59
N HIS A 188 1.04 1.60 30.93
CA HIS A 188 0.05 2.38 31.70
C HIS A 188 0.19 3.91 31.54
N SER A 189 1.37 4.42 31.14
CA SER A 189 1.67 5.85 31.04
C SER A 189 1.78 6.34 29.59
N ALA A 190 2.54 5.64 28.74
CA ALA A 190 2.86 6.07 27.38
C ALA A 190 1.88 5.56 26.33
N TYR A 191 1.48 6.42 25.41
CA TYR A 191 0.50 6.11 24.36
C TYR A 191 0.64 6.98 23.11
N PHE A 192 -0.01 6.56 22.04
CA PHE A 192 -0.22 7.34 20.82
C PHE A 192 -1.69 7.80 20.76
N ARG A 193 -1.94 9.08 20.44
CA ARG A 193 -3.29 9.64 20.25
C ARG A 193 -3.69 9.66 18.77
N GLY A 194 -4.96 9.92 18.51
CA GLY A 194 -5.51 9.97 17.14
C GLY A 194 -5.50 8.59 16.45
N VAL A 195 -5.47 7.50 17.21
CA VAL A 195 -5.51 6.14 16.69
C VAL A 195 -6.98 5.70 16.67
N SER A 196 -7.65 5.90 15.54
CA SER A 196 -9.03 5.44 15.37
C SER A 196 -9.14 3.91 15.41
N GLN A 197 -10.35 3.40 15.62
CA GLN A 197 -10.59 1.95 15.66
C GLN A 197 -10.22 1.29 14.32
N GLU A 198 -10.45 1.99 13.20
CA GLU A 198 -10.08 1.56 11.85
C GLU A 198 -8.55 1.43 11.69
N ILE A 199 -7.79 2.38 12.25
CA ILE A 199 -6.31 2.32 12.26
C ILE A 199 -5.82 1.17 13.14
N TYR A 200 -6.36 1.04 14.35
CA TYR A 200 -5.96 -0.02 15.30
C TYR A 200 -6.22 -1.42 14.73
N ASN A 201 -7.38 -1.61 14.10
CA ASN A 201 -7.81 -2.89 13.54
C ASN A 201 -7.27 -3.14 12.12
N TYR A 202 -6.44 -2.26 11.56
CA TYR A 202 -5.94 -2.43 10.20
C TYR A 202 -5.07 -3.69 10.09
N MET A 203 -5.39 -4.54 9.11
CA MET A 203 -4.75 -5.83 8.94
C MET A 203 -3.93 -5.90 7.66
N ILE A 204 -2.80 -6.57 7.76
CA ILE A 204 -2.01 -7.06 6.62
C ILE A 204 -1.96 -8.58 6.74
N GLY A 205 -2.53 -9.27 5.75
CA GLY A 205 -2.79 -10.70 5.85
C GLY A 205 -3.74 -11.00 7.02
N GLY A 206 -3.31 -11.88 7.93
CA GLY A 206 -4.08 -12.28 9.11
C GLY A 206 -3.73 -11.53 10.39
N TYR A 207 -2.86 -10.53 10.33
CA TYR A 207 -2.34 -9.84 11.52
C TYR A 207 -2.77 -8.37 11.55
N GLY A 208 -3.26 -7.93 12.71
CA GLY A 208 -3.40 -6.50 13.00
C GLY A 208 -2.02 -5.89 13.15
N VAL A 209 -1.69 -4.88 12.34
CA VAL A 209 -0.31 -4.38 12.18
C VAL A 209 0.23 -3.86 13.52
N LEU A 210 -0.51 -2.99 14.19
CA LEU A 210 -0.10 -2.36 15.45
C LEU A 210 -0.07 -3.35 16.61
N ASP A 211 -1.09 -4.21 16.73
CA ASP A 211 -1.17 -5.24 17.76
C ASP A 211 0.01 -6.23 17.65
N LYS A 212 0.29 -6.71 16.43
CA LYS A 212 1.39 -7.64 16.18
C LYS A 212 2.75 -6.99 16.48
N TYR A 213 2.97 -5.77 16.01
CA TYR A 213 4.24 -5.05 16.23
C TYR A 213 4.52 -4.89 17.73
N LEU A 214 3.57 -4.35 18.50
CA LEU A 214 3.77 -4.12 19.94
C LEU A 214 3.94 -5.42 20.74
N LYS A 215 3.24 -6.49 20.37
CA LYS A 215 3.42 -7.80 21.03
C LYS A 215 4.78 -8.42 20.73
N SER A 216 5.30 -8.25 19.51
CA SER A 216 6.61 -8.77 19.10
C SER A 216 7.78 -8.07 19.78
N HIS A 217 7.63 -6.80 20.17
CA HIS A 217 8.66 -5.99 20.83
C HIS A 217 8.39 -5.83 22.34
N LYS A 218 7.72 -6.81 22.95
CA LYS A 218 7.38 -6.75 24.38
C LYS A 218 8.66 -6.76 25.23
N ASN A 219 8.71 -5.87 26.22
CA ASN A 219 9.84 -5.58 27.11
C ASN A 219 11.01 -4.84 26.44
N GLU A 220 10.84 -4.36 25.21
CA GLU A 220 11.83 -3.54 24.53
C GLU A 220 11.47 -2.04 24.61
N PRO A 221 12.46 -1.14 24.48
CA PRO A 221 12.18 0.28 24.25
C PRO A 221 11.41 0.48 22.95
N CYS A 222 10.32 1.22 23.02
CA CYS A 222 9.53 1.59 21.86
C CYS A 222 10.20 2.76 21.12
N ASP A 223 10.50 2.55 19.84
CA ASP A 223 10.81 3.64 18.92
C ASP A 223 9.51 4.36 18.55
N PHE A 224 9.31 5.53 19.16
CA PHE A 224 8.09 6.32 18.98
C PHE A 224 7.98 6.86 17.56
N ASP A 225 9.08 7.26 16.93
CA ASP A 225 9.06 7.82 15.59
C ASP A 225 8.68 6.73 14.58
N HIS A 226 9.26 5.53 14.73
CA HIS A 226 8.91 4.38 13.91
C HIS A 226 7.43 3.98 14.05
N VAL A 227 6.91 3.87 15.28
CA VAL A 227 5.50 3.51 15.49
C VAL A 227 4.56 4.61 15.01
N THR A 228 4.92 5.88 15.19
CA THR A 228 4.19 7.03 14.64
C THR A 228 4.11 6.93 13.11
N HIS A 229 5.22 6.59 12.44
CA HIS A 229 5.22 6.36 11.00
C HIS A 229 4.31 5.21 10.59
N ILE A 230 4.33 4.08 11.29
CA ILE A 230 3.40 2.96 11.00
C ILE A 230 1.94 3.42 11.12
N ILE A 231 1.59 4.15 12.20
CA ILE A 231 0.24 4.68 12.42
C ILE A 231 -0.18 5.61 11.28
N LYS A 232 0.69 6.55 10.89
CA LYS A 232 0.42 7.51 9.82
C LYS A 232 0.33 6.85 8.45
N VAL A 233 1.17 5.85 8.16
CA VAL A 233 1.09 5.03 6.95
C VAL A 233 -0.26 4.34 6.86
N ILE A 234 -0.69 3.67 7.93
CA ILE A 234 -2.00 3.01 7.98
C ILE A 234 -3.13 4.02 7.76
N ALA A 235 -3.09 5.16 8.47
CA ALA A 235 -4.11 6.20 8.34
C ALA A 235 -4.22 6.71 6.90
N ARG A 236 -3.09 7.01 6.26
CA ARG A 236 -3.09 7.49 4.87
C ARG A 236 -3.54 6.40 3.90
N THR A 237 -3.11 5.15 4.10
CA THR A 237 -3.58 4.02 3.29
C THR A 237 -5.11 3.87 3.36
N ILE A 238 -5.71 4.03 4.55
CA ILE A 238 -7.17 4.03 4.73
C ILE A 238 -7.83 5.18 3.96
N GLU A 239 -7.29 6.40 4.03
CA GLU A 239 -7.81 7.54 3.25
C GLU A 239 -7.75 7.28 1.75
N ILE A 240 -6.65 6.72 1.25
CA ILE A 240 -6.50 6.33 -0.15
C ILE A 240 -7.52 5.23 -0.51
N GLN A 241 -7.71 4.22 0.32
CA GLN A 241 -8.73 3.18 0.10
C GLN A 241 -10.14 3.76 0.01
N LYS A 242 -10.47 4.81 0.77
CA LYS A 242 -11.74 5.54 0.67
C LYS A 242 -11.86 6.26 -0.68
N MET A 243 -10.82 6.97 -1.12
CA MET A 243 -10.77 7.58 -2.46
C MET A 243 -10.93 6.55 -3.58
N LEU A 244 -10.22 5.42 -3.48
CA LEU A 244 -10.34 4.29 -4.40
C LEU A 244 -11.77 3.72 -4.40
N GLY A 245 -12.43 3.66 -3.23
CA GLY A 245 -13.82 3.27 -3.11
C GLY A 245 -14.74 4.14 -3.98
N PHE A 246 -14.58 5.46 -3.95
CA PHE A 246 -15.35 6.35 -4.83
C PHE A 246 -15.04 6.11 -6.32
N LEU A 247 -13.75 6.08 -6.68
CA LEU A 247 -13.28 5.93 -8.07
C LEU A 247 -13.63 4.57 -8.71
N THR A 248 -13.90 3.55 -7.90
CA THR A 248 -14.19 2.18 -8.36
C THR A 248 -15.61 1.72 -8.01
N SER A 249 -16.49 2.67 -7.66
CA SER A 249 -17.88 2.40 -7.25
C SER A 249 -18.74 1.79 -8.37
N ASP A 250 -18.41 2.06 -9.63
CA ASP A 250 -19.16 1.60 -10.80
C ASP A 250 -18.62 0.28 -11.39
N LEU A 251 -17.84 -0.49 -10.63
CA LEU A 251 -17.40 -1.82 -11.03
C LEU A 251 -18.60 -2.73 -11.36
N PRO A 252 -18.57 -3.48 -12.49
CA PRO A 252 -17.38 -3.82 -13.28
C PRO A 252 -17.10 -2.85 -14.44
N HIS A 253 -17.89 -1.79 -14.62
CA HIS A 253 -17.76 -0.90 -15.77
C HIS A 253 -16.51 -0.03 -15.70
N LEU A 254 -16.12 0.39 -14.48
CA LEU A 254 -14.90 1.14 -14.20
C LEU A 254 -14.71 2.33 -15.15
N LYS A 255 -15.73 3.17 -15.27
CA LYS A 255 -15.75 4.37 -16.13
C LYS A 255 -15.39 5.64 -15.34
N GLY A 256 -15.72 5.69 -14.05
CA GLY A 256 -15.39 6.82 -13.16
C GLY A 256 -16.25 8.07 -13.40
N ASN A 257 -17.44 7.89 -13.99
CA ASN A 257 -18.30 9.00 -14.40
C ASN A 257 -18.74 9.90 -13.24
N ASP A 258 -18.92 9.33 -12.05
CA ASP A 258 -19.41 10.05 -10.88
C ASP A 258 -18.27 10.63 -10.00
N SER A 259 -17.02 10.59 -10.48
CA SER A 259 -15.84 10.99 -9.70
C SER A 259 -14.94 12.00 -10.43
N THR A 260 -15.47 12.76 -11.39
CA THR A 260 -14.68 13.70 -12.20
C THR A 260 -13.91 14.72 -11.37
N ALA A 261 -14.55 15.33 -10.36
CA ALA A 261 -13.89 16.32 -9.51
C ALA A 261 -12.70 15.74 -8.74
N LEU A 262 -12.89 14.57 -8.11
CA LEU A 262 -11.84 13.85 -7.39
C LEU A 262 -10.69 13.43 -8.33
N MET A 263 -11.01 12.95 -9.53
CA MET A 263 -9.97 12.63 -10.53
C MET A 263 -9.13 13.87 -10.87
N GLN A 264 -9.76 15.02 -11.09
CA GLN A 264 -9.04 16.25 -11.40
C GLN A 264 -8.15 16.72 -10.23
N GLU A 265 -8.63 16.63 -9.00
CA GLU A 265 -7.85 16.97 -7.80
C GLU A 265 -6.58 16.10 -7.68
N ILE A 266 -6.70 14.79 -7.91
CA ILE A 266 -5.58 13.84 -7.87
C ILE A 266 -4.57 14.15 -8.99
N LEU A 267 -5.06 14.40 -10.20
CA LEU A 267 -4.21 14.65 -11.37
C LEU A 267 -3.41 15.95 -11.26
N GLN A 268 -3.88 16.93 -10.49
CA GLN A 268 -3.19 18.20 -10.26
C GLN A 268 -2.03 18.09 -9.26
N ASN A 269 -2.03 17.07 -8.41
CA ASN A 269 -1.08 16.93 -7.31
C ASN A 269 -0.46 15.52 -7.29
N PRO A 270 0.39 15.16 -8.25
CA PRO A 270 1.00 13.82 -8.31
C PRO A 270 1.95 13.57 -7.12
N PRO A 271 2.03 12.33 -6.58
CA PRO A 271 3.02 11.98 -5.56
C PRO A 271 4.42 11.83 -6.17
N PRO A 272 5.49 11.96 -5.36
CA PRO A 272 6.85 11.67 -5.81
C PRO A 272 7.01 10.18 -6.12
N PRO A 273 7.82 9.80 -7.14
CA PRO A 273 8.09 8.40 -7.45
C PRO A 273 8.88 7.73 -6.30
N PRO A 274 8.50 6.52 -5.87
CA PRO A 274 9.10 5.86 -4.72
C PRO A 274 10.38 5.07 -5.04
N ILE A 275 10.69 4.88 -6.33
CA ILE A 275 11.86 4.17 -6.86
C ILE A 275 12.75 5.12 -7.64
#